data_AF-A0AAX3NGJ9-F1
#
_entry.id   AF-A0AAX3NGJ9-F1
#
_cell.length_a   1.000
_cell.length_b   1.000
_cell.length_c   1.000
_cell.angle_alpha   90.00
_cell.angle_beta   90.00
_cell.angle_gamma   90.00
#
_symmetry.space_group_name_H-M   'P 1'
#
loop_
_entity.id
_entity.type
_entity.pdbx_description
1 polymer ?
#
loop_
_entity_poly.entity_id
_entity_poly.type
_entity_poly.pdbx_seq_one_letter_code
_entity_poly.pdbx_strand_id
1 'polypeptide(L)'
;MADDWIIDFPTLADLQDAWVRRHVRQPDGILRGKPFCWSDWQFWYAAHRWRVREDAEFIPPEEVTVDNPLVLNQAFQYRLTGCIGPQKTGKGPTEASCAILEACGPVVFAGWAKPGDVYRCSDNGCPCGWVYRYNPGEPKGMRHPSPLIQLTANSEDQVRNAYRPLVAMIRLGPLKQLLKVREGFIRILRPGINLDDDDLDLDRIDVVTASATSRLGNPISDAEQDEAGLYTKSNGMLDVADTQRRGAAGMGGRTHFWTNAYDPGENSYAQQQFESASKDVWIFYRNPDLNPDLRHKDGTPYSFNNRRERRKILEWVYAGSPWVPLDSVEAEAEALMEKDPAQAERFFGNRLVQGGGAWLEDGLWESCYADA
;
A
#
# COMPACT_ATOMS: atom_id res chain seq x y z
N MET A 1 -20.49 3.39 -15.20
CA MET A 1 -20.31 1.91 -15.24
C MET A 1 -19.91 1.47 -13.86
N ALA A 2 -20.33 0.29 -13.39
CA ALA A 2 -19.68 -0.29 -12.22
C ALA A 2 -18.18 -0.36 -12.53
N ASP A 3 -17.32 0.05 -11.60
CA ASP A 3 -15.90 -0.17 -11.76
C ASP A 3 -15.72 -1.69 -11.82
N ASP A 4 -15.59 -2.25 -13.03
CA ASP A 4 -15.49 -3.70 -13.22
C ASP A 4 -14.09 -4.13 -12.74
N TRP A 5 -13.95 -4.30 -11.42
CA TRP A 5 -12.77 -4.83 -10.73
C TRP A 5 -12.66 -6.33 -10.99
N ILE A 6 -12.47 -6.67 -12.26
CA ILE A 6 -12.28 -8.03 -12.76
C ILE A 6 -10.79 -8.31 -12.76
N ILE A 7 -10.40 -9.41 -12.12
CA ILE A 7 -9.02 -9.88 -12.11
C ILE A 7 -8.92 -11.00 -13.13
N ASP A 8 -8.26 -10.67 -14.24
CA ASP A 8 -8.00 -11.55 -15.39
C ASP A 8 -6.51 -11.83 -15.58
N PHE A 9 -5.69 -11.48 -14.59
CA PHE A 9 -4.25 -11.66 -14.56
C PHE A 9 -3.82 -12.49 -13.35
N PRO A 10 -2.68 -13.21 -13.43
CA PRO A 10 -2.20 -14.01 -12.31
C PRO A 10 -1.73 -13.11 -11.15
N THR A 11 -2.16 -13.42 -9.93
CA THR A 11 -1.79 -12.68 -8.72
C THR A 11 -1.71 -13.58 -7.50
N LEU A 12 -0.82 -13.25 -6.55
CA LEU A 12 -0.79 -13.93 -5.26
C LEU A 12 -1.92 -13.49 -4.32
N ALA A 13 -2.69 -12.45 -4.69
CA ALA A 13 -3.66 -11.82 -3.81
C ALA A 13 -4.77 -12.76 -3.32
N ASP A 14 -5.17 -13.77 -4.09
CA ASP A 14 -6.17 -14.77 -3.65
C ASP A 14 -5.69 -15.57 -2.43
N LEU A 15 -4.47 -16.09 -2.52
CA LEU A 15 -3.80 -16.76 -1.40
C LEU A 15 -3.59 -15.80 -0.23
N GLN A 16 -3.14 -14.57 -0.52
CA GLN A 16 -2.80 -13.58 0.48
C GLN A 16 -4.03 -13.07 1.23
N ASP A 17 -5.17 -12.86 0.58
CA ASP A 17 -6.43 -12.46 1.25
C ASP A 17 -6.89 -13.55 2.20
N ALA A 18 -6.88 -14.81 1.74
CA ALA A 18 -7.21 -15.96 2.59
C ALA A 18 -6.24 -16.07 3.79
N TRP A 19 -4.95 -15.81 3.56
CA TRP A 19 -3.94 -15.79 4.61
C TRP A 19 -4.14 -14.62 5.58
N VAL A 20 -4.42 -13.41 5.09
CA VAL A 20 -4.68 -12.20 5.89
C VAL A 20 -5.90 -12.41 6.78
N ARG A 21 -7.00 -12.89 6.20
CA ARG A 21 -8.21 -13.23 6.96
C ARG A 21 -7.94 -14.24 8.06
N ARG A 22 -7.06 -15.22 7.81
CA ARG A 22 -6.68 -16.22 8.80
C ARG A 22 -5.83 -15.63 9.94
N HIS A 23 -4.84 -14.80 9.62
CA HIS A 23 -3.75 -14.45 10.55
C HIS A 23 -3.80 -13.02 11.10
N VAL A 24 -4.33 -12.07 10.34
CA VAL A 24 -4.41 -10.65 10.70
C VAL A 24 -5.72 -10.38 11.43
N ARG A 25 -5.70 -9.42 12.36
CA ARG A 25 -6.84 -9.07 13.20
C ARG A 25 -7.18 -7.60 13.12
N GLN A 26 -8.46 -7.28 13.12
CA GLN A 26 -8.94 -5.91 13.21
C GLN A 26 -8.31 -5.22 14.44
N PRO A 27 -7.60 -4.09 14.26
CA PRO A 27 -6.82 -3.47 15.33
C PRO A 27 -7.68 -2.74 16.36
N ASP A 28 -8.85 -2.25 15.96
CA ASP A 28 -9.70 -1.39 16.77
C ASP A 28 -11.21 -1.57 16.49
N GLY A 29 -12.02 -0.67 17.04
CA GLY A 29 -13.48 -0.72 16.95
C GLY A 29 -14.14 -1.91 17.67
N ILE A 30 -15.44 -2.09 17.41
CA ILE A 30 -16.23 -3.21 17.97
C ILE A 30 -15.81 -4.57 17.40
N LEU A 31 -15.18 -4.55 16.21
CA LEU A 31 -14.65 -5.73 15.55
C LEU A 31 -13.22 -6.07 16.00
N ARG A 32 -12.64 -5.35 16.96
CA ARG A 32 -11.28 -5.58 17.44
C ARG A 32 -11.04 -7.05 17.75
N GLY A 33 -9.95 -7.60 17.21
CA GLY A 33 -9.59 -9.01 17.38
C GLY A 33 -10.38 -10.00 16.53
N LYS A 34 -11.33 -9.55 15.70
CA LYS A 34 -11.92 -10.37 14.62
C LYS A 34 -10.96 -10.43 13.42
N PRO A 35 -11.14 -11.40 12.50
CA PRO A 35 -10.43 -11.41 11.22
C PRO A 35 -10.44 -10.06 10.52
N PHE A 36 -9.27 -9.59 10.09
CA PHE A 36 -9.19 -8.48 9.15
C PHE A 36 -9.49 -9.02 7.75
N CYS A 37 -10.43 -8.42 7.03
CA CYS A 37 -10.76 -8.79 5.67
C CYS A 37 -10.54 -7.55 4.80
N TRP A 38 -9.85 -7.70 3.68
CA TRP A 38 -9.78 -6.64 2.71
C TRP A 38 -11.17 -6.38 2.12
N SER A 39 -11.51 -5.11 1.98
CA SER A 39 -12.62 -4.72 1.11
C SER A 39 -12.20 -4.78 -0.34
N ASP A 40 -13.18 -4.69 -1.23
CA ASP A 40 -13.00 -4.85 -2.67
C ASP A 40 -11.86 -3.99 -3.25
N TRP A 41 -11.72 -2.72 -2.82
CA TRP A 41 -10.64 -1.86 -3.32
C TRP A 41 -9.27 -2.21 -2.72
N GLN A 42 -9.25 -2.68 -1.47
CA GLN A 42 -8.02 -3.13 -0.80
C GLN A 42 -7.51 -4.40 -1.47
N PHE A 43 -8.41 -5.32 -1.83
CA PHE A 43 -8.10 -6.50 -2.61
C PHE A 43 -7.62 -6.12 -4.02
N TRP A 44 -8.28 -5.18 -4.69
CA TRP A 44 -7.87 -4.69 -6.01
C TRP A 44 -6.45 -4.10 -6.01
N TYR A 45 -6.11 -3.32 -4.97
CA TYR A 45 -4.75 -2.84 -4.74
C TYR A 45 -3.76 -4.00 -4.53
N ALA A 46 -4.09 -4.95 -3.66
CA ALA A 46 -3.26 -6.13 -3.41
C ALA A 46 -3.04 -6.97 -4.68
N ALA A 47 -4.09 -7.18 -5.48
CA ALA A 47 -4.04 -7.91 -6.74
C ALA A 47 -3.01 -7.33 -7.70
N HIS A 48 -2.96 -6.00 -7.82
CA HIS A 48 -1.94 -5.31 -8.62
C HIS A 48 -0.57 -5.37 -7.94
N ARG A 49 -0.49 -5.11 -6.62
CA ARG A 49 0.76 -5.20 -5.87
C ARG A 49 1.45 -6.53 -6.07
N TRP A 50 0.74 -7.66 -6.02
CA TRP A 50 1.32 -8.98 -6.22
C TRP A 50 0.91 -9.62 -7.55
N ARG A 51 0.67 -8.79 -8.58
CA ARG A 51 0.47 -9.27 -9.96
C ARG A 51 1.77 -9.91 -10.45
N VAL A 52 1.69 -11.20 -10.73
CA VAL A 52 2.79 -12.01 -11.25
C VAL A 52 2.85 -11.84 -12.76
N ARG A 53 4.04 -11.83 -13.33
CA ARG A 53 4.20 -11.89 -14.79
C ARG A 53 3.91 -13.31 -15.26
N GLU A 54 3.19 -13.45 -16.37
CA GLU A 54 2.86 -14.79 -16.91
C GLU A 54 4.11 -15.61 -17.27
N ASP A 55 5.20 -14.93 -17.64
CA ASP A 55 6.50 -15.51 -17.95
C ASP A 55 7.45 -15.55 -16.73
N ALA A 56 6.94 -15.35 -15.51
CA ALA A 56 7.75 -15.42 -14.31
C ALA A 56 8.36 -16.82 -14.14
N GLU A 57 9.69 -16.85 -14.07
CA GLU A 57 10.44 -18.05 -13.74
C GLU A 57 10.47 -18.25 -12.22
N PHE A 58 10.54 -19.50 -11.80
CA PHE A 58 10.72 -19.88 -10.40
C PHE A 58 11.92 -20.81 -10.29
N ILE A 59 12.87 -20.43 -9.45
CA ILE A 59 14.02 -21.24 -9.07
C ILE A 59 13.72 -21.85 -7.69
N PRO A 60 13.60 -23.19 -7.58
CA PRO A 60 13.37 -23.84 -6.29
C PRO A 60 14.46 -23.49 -5.28
N PRO A 61 14.14 -23.29 -3.99
CA PRO A 61 15.12 -22.93 -2.96
C PRO A 61 16.35 -23.86 -2.90
N GLU A 62 16.16 -25.15 -3.17
CA GLU A 62 17.22 -26.16 -3.21
C GLU A 62 18.19 -26.02 -4.39
N GLU A 63 17.82 -25.28 -5.43
CA GLU A 63 18.63 -24.98 -6.62
C GLU A 63 19.27 -23.58 -6.58
N VAL A 64 18.97 -22.79 -5.54
CA VAL A 64 19.51 -21.44 -5.39
C VAL A 64 20.99 -21.50 -5.06
N THR A 65 21.79 -20.77 -5.84
CA THR A 65 23.23 -20.60 -5.62
C THR A 65 23.62 -19.14 -5.87
N VAL A 66 24.89 -18.79 -5.65
CA VAL A 66 25.40 -17.45 -5.97
C VAL A 66 25.23 -17.12 -7.47
N ASP A 67 25.40 -18.12 -8.33
CA ASP A 67 25.30 -17.96 -9.79
C ASP A 67 23.88 -18.25 -10.33
N ASN A 68 22.96 -18.68 -9.46
CA ASN A 68 21.56 -18.97 -9.78
C ASN A 68 20.65 -18.42 -8.66
N PRO A 69 20.50 -17.10 -8.56
CA PRO A 69 19.81 -16.47 -7.43
C PRO A 69 18.30 -16.71 -7.49
N LEU A 70 17.65 -16.67 -6.32
CA LEU A 70 16.19 -16.73 -6.22
C LEU A 70 15.54 -15.58 -7.01
N VAL A 71 14.45 -15.87 -7.71
CA VAL A 71 13.63 -14.87 -8.39
C VAL A 71 12.75 -14.15 -7.35
N LEU A 72 12.94 -12.83 -7.20
CA LEU A 72 12.21 -11.99 -6.24
C LEU A 72 11.32 -10.99 -6.98
N ASN A 73 11.61 -9.68 -6.94
CA ASN A 73 10.81 -8.66 -7.61
C ASN A 73 10.64 -8.90 -9.12
N GLN A 74 11.55 -9.63 -9.77
CA GLN A 74 11.53 -9.90 -11.21
C GLN A 74 10.31 -10.73 -11.63
N ALA A 75 9.70 -11.47 -10.70
CA ALA A 75 8.46 -12.21 -10.93
C ALA A 75 7.22 -11.32 -11.04
N PHE A 76 7.29 -10.06 -10.58
CA PHE A 76 6.12 -9.18 -10.48
C PHE A 76 6.09 -8.11 -11.57
N GLN A 77 4.88 -7.74 -11.99
CA GLN A 77 4.66 -6.74 -13.05
C GLN A 77 5.08 -5.33 -12.63
N TYR A 78 4.92 -5.00 -11.34
CA TYR A 78 5.17 -3.67 -10.82
C TYR A 78 6.24 -3.70 -9.73
N ARG A 79 7.26 -2.87 -9.89
CA ARG A 79 8.29 -2.63 -8.87
C ARG A 79 7.84 -1.61 -7.83
N LEU A 80 6.82 -0.82 -8.15
CA LEU A 80 6.18 0.11 -7.24
C LEU A 80 4.66 0.06 -7.39
N THR A 81 3.96 0.07 -6.25
CA THR A 81 2.53 0.41 -6.23
C THR A 81 2.22 1.57 -5.31
N GLY A 82 1.22 2.37 -5.67
CA GLY A 82 0.81 3.53 -4.88
C GLY A 82 -0.70 3.58 -4.65
N CYS A 83 -1.12 4.22 -3.57
CA CYS A 83 -2.53 4.48 -3.29
C CYS A 83 -2.74 5.97 -3.00
N ILE A 84 -3.53 6.64 -3.84
CA ILE A 84 -4.06 7.97 -3.61
C ILE A 84 -5.56 7.80 -3.32
N GLY A 85 -5.96 8.06 -2.08
CA GLY A 85 -7.37 7.91 -1.68
C GLY A 85 -7.76 8.88 -0.59
N PRO A 86 -9.06 9.16 -0.41
CA PRO A 86 -9.50 10.15 0.56
C PRO A 86 -9.23 9.71 2.01
N GLN A 87 -9.36 10.67 2.93
CA GLN A 87 -9.00 10.46 4.33
C GLN A 87 -9.90 9.39 4.96
N LYS A 88 -9.30 8.50 5.78
CA LYS A 88 -10.00 7.44 6.52
C LYS A 88 -10.66 6.34 5.68
N THR A 89 -10.35 6.24 4.39
CA THR A 89 -10.78 5.10 3.55
C THR A 89 -10.25 3.74 4.00
N GLY A 90 -9.28 3.68 4.92
CA GLY A 90 -8.72 2.42 5.43
C GLY A 90 -7.31 2.11 4.95
N LYS A 91 -6.60 3.07 4.33
CA LYS A 91 -5.20 2.94 3.88
C LYS A 91 -4.25 2.40 4.96
N GLY A 92 -4.21 3.01 6.14
CA GLY A 92 -3.29 2.60 7.22
C GLY A 92 -3.45 1.15 7.69
N PRO A 93 -4.67 0.65 7.98
CA PRO A 93 -4.88 -0.78 8.21
C PRO A 93 -4.48 -1.67 7.03
N THR A 94 -4.72 -1.25 5.78
CA THR A 94 -4.25 -2.00 4.59
C THR A 94 -2.73 -2.08 4.55
N GLU A 95 -2.04 -0.95 4.67
CA GLU A 95 -0.58 -0.85 4.74
C GLU A 95 -0.02 -1.77 5.82
N ALA A 96 -0.54 -1.69 7.05
CA ALA A 96 -0.12 -2.54 8.15
C ALA A 96 -0.31 -4.04 7.85
N SER A 97 -1.42 -4.41 7.19
CA SER A 97 -1.64 -5.80 6.77
C SER A 97 -0.66 -6.26 5.68
N CYS A 98 -0.26 -5.36 4.77
CA CYS A 98 0.73 -5.65 3.75
C CYS A 98 2.13 -5.80 4.35
N ALA A 99 2.54 -4.93 5.28
CA ALA A 99 3.81 -5.08 6.00
C ALA A 99 3.88 -6.40 6.78
N ILE A 100 2.76 -6.86 7.34
CA ILE A 100 2.67 -8.19 7.98
C ILE A 100 2.86 -9.32 6.96
N LEU A 101 2.24 -9.20 5.79
CA LEU A 101 2.42 -10.16 4.69
C LEU A 101 3.88 -10.22 4.25
N GLU A 102 4.52 -9.09 4.01
CA GLU A 102 5.93 -9.04 3.61
C GLU A 102 6.85 -9.64 4.69
N ALA A 103 6.48 -9.53 5.96
CA ALA A 103 7.23 -10.12 7.06
C ALA A 103 7.09 -11.66 7.20
N CYS A 104 5.89 -12.21 7.00
CA CYS A 104 5.63 -13.62 7.34
C CYS A 104 4.57 -14.35 6.49
N GLY A 105 3.99 -13.66 5.52
CA GLY A 105 3.03 -14.22 4.57
C GLY A 105 3.69 -14.66 3.25
N PRO A 106 2.87 -15.17 2.32
CA PRO A 106 3.32 -15.67 1.02
C PRO A 106 3.47 -14.52 0.00
N VAL A 107 4.64 -13.89 -0.02
CA VAL A 107 4.92 -12.69 -0.84
C VAL A 107 5.93 -12.92 -1.97
N VAL A 108 6.66 -14.04 -1.95
CA VAL A 108 7.58 -14.43 -3.03
C VAL A 108 6.88 -15.45 -3.93
N PHE A 109 7.03 -15.28 -5.25
CA PHE A 109 6.49 -16.24 -6.22
C PHE A 109 7.20 -17.60 -6.11
N ALA A 110 6.41 -18.67 -6.02
CA ALA A 110 6.85 -20.04 -5.77
C ALA A 110 6.45 -21.01 -6.90
N GLY A 111 6.38 -20.49 -8.13
CA GLY A 111 5.98 -21.24 -9.31
C GLY A 111 4.47 -21.37 -9.49
N TRP A 112 4.06 -22.12 -10.51
CA TRP A 112 2.66 -22.29 -10.90
C TRP A 112 2.06 -23.55 -10.28
N ALA A 113 0.81 -23.45 -9.80
CA ALA A 113 0.12 -24.53 -9.13
C ALA A 113 -0.28 -25.65 -10.10
N LYS A 114 -0.02 -26.89 -9.69
CA LYS A 114 -0.50 -28.12 -10.35
C LYS A 114 -1.74 -28.65 -9.63
N PRO A 115 -2.53 -29.54 -10.27
CA PRO A 115 -3.65 -30.18 -9.60
C PRO A 115 -3.24 -30.86 -8.28
N GLY A 116 -3.90 -30.47 -7.19
CA GLY A 116 -3.63 -30.98 -5.85
C GLY A 116 -2.59 -30.21 -5.04
N ASP A 117 -1.92 -29.21 -5.64
CA ASP A 117 -1.01 -28.34 -4.91
C ASP A 117 -1.75 -27.57 -3.80
N VAL A 118 -1.07 -27.38 -2.68
CA VAL A 118 -1.58 -26.63 -1.54
C VAL A 118 -0.49 -25.76 -0.94
N TYR A 119 -0.87 -24.60 -0.41
CA TYR A 119 -0.03 -23.84 0.49
C TYR A 119 -0.20 -24.40 1.90
N ARG A 120 0.90 -24.67 2.60
CA ARG A 120 0.85 -25.03 4.02
C ARG A 120 1.63 -24.01 4.83
N CYS A 121 1.00 -23.54 5.90
CA CYS A 121 1.67 -22.67 6.87
C CYS A 121 2.91 -23.34 7.48
N SER A 122 2.89 -24.66 7.70
CA SER A 122 4.03 -25.42 8.24
C SER A 122 5.30 -25.24 7.41
N ASP A 123 5.14 -25.24 6.08
CA ASP A 123 6.25 -25.19 5.12
C ASP A 123 6.85 -23.78 5.03
N ASN A 124 6.17 -22.80 5.63
CA ASN A 124 6.55 -21.38 5.64
C ASN A 124 6.84 -20.88 7.06
N GLY A 125 7.11 -21.80 8.00
CA GLY A 125 7.47 -21.47 9.37
C GLY A 125 6.30 -20.99 10.23
N CYS A 126 5.05 -21.29 9.88
CA CYS A 126 3.89 -20.97 10.72
C CYS A 126 3.28 -22.26 11.29
N PRO A 127 3.25 -22.45 12.62
CA PRO A 127 2.78 -23.69 13.25
C PRO A 127 1.24 -23.80 13.33
N CYS A 128 0.49 -22.90 12.69
CA CYS A 128 -0.96 -22.80 12.87
C CYS A 128 -1.77 -23.90 12.18
N GLY A 129 -1.12 -24.75 11.37
CA GLY A 129 -1.73 -25.86 10.62
C GLY A 129 -2.67 -25.44 9.49
N TRP A 130 -2.72 -24.15 9.13
CA TRP A 130 -3.58 -23.67 8.05
C TRP A 130 -3.06 -24.13 6.67
N VAL A 131 -4.01 -24.45 5.79
CA VAL A 131 -3.77 -24.91 4.43
C VAL A 131 -4.70 -24.19 3.48
N TYR A 132 -4.18 -23.76 2.33
CA TYR A 132 -4.95 -23.21 1.20
C TYR A 132 -4.78 -24.14 -0.01
N ARG A 133 -5.88 -24.42 -0.72
CA ARG A 133 -5.87 -25.25 -1.93
C ARG A 133 -5.84 -24.32 -3.14
N TYR A 134 -4.86 -24.52 -4.00
CA TYR A 134 -4.77 -23.75 -5.24
C TYR A 134 -5.70 -24.31 -6.31
N ASN A 135 -6.19 -23.44 -7.19
CA ASN A 135 -6.65 -23.89 -8.50
C ASN A 135 -5.44 -24.14 -9.42
N PRO A 136 -5.52 -25.10 -10.35
CA PRO A 136 -4.44 -25.32 -11.32
C PRO A 136 -4.14 -24.04 -12.13
N GLY A 137 -2.86 -23.71 -12.26
CA GLY A 137 -2.41 -22.49 -12.94
C GLY A 137 -2.38 -21.24 -12.07
N GLU A 138 -2.86 -21.28 -10.81
CA GLU A 138 -2.67 -20.16 -9.89
C GLU A 138 -1.18 -19.99 -9.54
N PRO A 139 -0.70 -18.75 -9.37
CA PRO A 139 0.64 -18.52 -8.86
C PRO A 139 0.70 -18.94 -7.39
N LYS A 140 1.72 -19.72 -7.04
CA LYS A 140 1.99 -20.11 -5.66
C LYS A 140 2.83 -19.05 -4.97
N GLY A 141 2.64 -18.90 -3.67
CA GLY A 141 3.45 -17.99 -2.85
C GLY A 141 4.24 -18.71 -1.77
N MET A 142 5.39 -18.16 -1.40
CA MET A 142 6.21 -18.56 -0.26
C MET A 142 6.64 -17.35 0.57
N ARG A 143 7.04 -17.59 1.81
CA ARG A 143 7.59 -16.55 2.69
C ARG A 143 8.93 -16.06 2.16
N HIS A 144 9.17 -14.75 2.26
CA HIS A 144 10.49 -14.18 1.98
C HIS A 144 11.56 -14.77 2.92
N PRO A 145 12.75 -15.17 2.42
CA PRO A 145 13.74 -15.89 3.23
C PRO A 145 14.47 -15.00 4.26
N SER A 146 14.63 -13.70 3.95
CA SER A 146 15.32 -12.72 4.81
C SER A 146 14.61 -11.35 4.78
N PRO A 147 13.38 -11.25 5.30
CA PRO A 147 12.55 -10.05 5.17
C PRO A 147 13.09 -8.89 6.01
N LEU A 148 13.34 -7.76 5.36
CA LEU A 148 13.65 -6.49 6.01
C LEU A 148 12.74 -5.39 5.45
N ILE A 149 11.75 -5.01 6.24
CA ILE A 149 10.69 -4.07 5.84
C ILE A 149 10.92 -2.73 6.50
N GLN A 150 10.71 -1.63 5.79
CA GLN A 150 10.75 -0.29 6.36
C GLN A 150 9.39 0.41 6.28
N LEU A 151 8.85 0.79 7.44
CA LEU A 151 7.71 1.67 7.54
C LEU A 151 8.20 3.10 7.66
N THR A 152 7.82 3.93 6.70
CA THR A 152 8.37 5.26 6.50
C THR A 152 7.29 6.30 6.65
N ALA A 153 7.54 7.31 7.45
CA ALA A 153 6.65 8.47 7.56
C ALA A 153 7.46 9.75 7.76
N ASN A 154 6.81 10.91 7.54
CA ASN A 154 7.49 12.21 7.63
C ASN A 154 7.90 12.56 9.07
N SER A 155 7.19 12.06 10.09
CA SER A 155 7.52 12.28 11.50
C SER A 155 7.30 11.06 12.37
N GLU A 156 7.94 11.01 13.54
CA GLU A 156 7.74 9.94 14.53
C GLU A 156 6.28 9.82 15.00
N ASP A 157 5.56 10.94 15.08
CA ASP A 157 4.14 10.94 15.44
C ASP A 157 3.29 10.27 14.36
N GLN A 158 3.61 10.49 13.08
CA GLN A 158 2.96 9.82 11.97
C GLN A 158 3.31 8.33 11.93
N VAL A 159 4.57 7.97 12.19
CA VAL A 159 4.96 6.57 12.39
C VAL A 159 4.06 5.91 13.41
N ARG A 160 3.80 6.54 14.57
CA ARG A 160 2.94 5.93 15.60
C ARG A 160 1.53 5.62 15.08
N ASN A 161 1.02 6.38 14.09
CA ASN A 161 -0.29 6.14 13.50
C ASN A 161 -0.32 4.90 12.60
N ALA A 162 0.76 4.61 11.87
CA ALA A 162 0.91 3.37 11.07
C ALA A 162 1.35 2.17 11.94
N TYR A 163 2.21 2.41 12.94
CA TYR A 163 2.77 1.37 13.82
C TYR A 163 1.74 0.85 14.84
N ARG A 164 0.85 1.71 15.35
CA ARG A 164 -0.19 1.29 16.31
C ARG A 164 -1.12 0.20 15.77
N PRO A 165 -1.75 0.34 14.58
CA PRO A 165 -2.59 -0.72 14.03
C PRO A 165 -1.77 -1.99 13.75
N LEU A 166 -0.53 -1.87 13.26
CA LEU A 166 0.37 -3.01 13.07
C LEU A 166 0.60 -3.80 14.37
N VAL A 167 0.98 -3.12 15.45
CA VAL A 167 1.19 -3.74 16.77
C VAL A 167 -0.08 -4.40 17.29
N ALA A 168 -1.24 -3.76 17.12
CA ALA A 168 -2.52 -4.32 17.53
C ALA A 168 -2.87 -5.58 16.72
N MET A 169 -2.74 -5.53 15.39
CA MET A 169 -2.94 -6.66 14.48
C MET A 169 -2.11 -7.87 14.88
N ILE A 170 -0.84 -7.66 15.22
CA ILE A 170 0.10 -8.72 15.65
C ILE A 170 -0.31 -9.31 17.00
N ARG A 171 -0.54 -8.46 18.01
CA ARG A 171 -0.78 -8.89 19.39
C ARG A 171 -2.12 -9.59 19.58
N LEU A 172 -3.14 -9.17 18.81
CA LEU A 172 -4.48 -9.76 18.84
C LEU A 172 -4.54 -11.07 18.03
N GLY A 173 -3.62 -11.26 17.07
CA GLY A 173 -3.56 -12.41 16.19
C GLY A 173 -2.64 -13.55 16.66
N PRO A 174 -2.64 -14.67 15.92
CA PRO A 174 -1.68 -15.76 16.12
C PRO A 174 -0.22 -15.34 15.84
N LEU A 175 -0.02 -14.23 15.13
CA LEU A 175 1.29 -13.79 14.64
C LEU A 175 2.27 -13.34 15.72
N LYS A 176 1.83 -13.10 16.96
CA LYS A 176 2.73 -12.84 18.11
C LYS A 176 3.79 -13.93 18.36
N GLN A 177 3.60 -15.12 17.78
CA GLN A 177 4.60 -16.19 17.80
C GLN A 177 5.76 -15.94 16.84
N LEU A 178 5.52 -15.25 15.71
CA LEU A 178 6.52 -14.95 14.67
C LEU A 178 7.01 -13.51 14.72
N LEU A 179 6.16 -12.58 15.16
CA LEU A 179 6.44 -11.14 15.16
C LEU A 179 6.55 -10.63 16.59
N LYS A 180 7.78 -10.30 17.00
CA LYS A 180 8.11 -9.83 18.35
C LYS A 180 8.29 -8.33 18.34
N VAL A 181 7.28 -7.62 18.83
CA VAL A 181 7.32 -6.17 18.99
C VAL A 181 8.41 -5.78 19.98
N ARG A 182 9.31 -4.88 19.56
CA ARG A 182 10.38 -4.25 20.35
C ARG A 182 10.22 -2.73 20.28
N GLU A 183 11.09 -2.03 21.00
CA GLU A 183 11.18 -0.58 20.91
C GLU A 183 11.85 -0.18 19.59
N GLY A 184 11.15 0.58 18.75
CA GLY A 184 11.66 1.09 17.46
C GLY A 184 11.66 0.10 16.29
N PHE A 185 11.39 -1.19 16.51
CA PHE A 185 11.29 -2.21 15.45
C PHE A 185 10.47 -3.44 15.88
N ILE A 186 10.15 -4.31 14.93
CA ILE A 186 9.53 -5.62 15.17
C ILE A 186 10.47 -6.70 14.66
N ARG A 187 10.97 -7.55 15.56
CA ARG A 187 11.79 -8.72 15.17
C ARG A 187 10.89 -9.77 14.53
N ILE A 188 11.34 -10.32 13.42
CA ILE A 188 10.69 -11.41 12.69
C ILE A 188 11.45 -12.70 13.02
N LEU A 189 10.78 -13.68 13.61
CA LEU A 189 11.41 -14.96 13.98
C LEU A 189 11.38 -15.95 12.82
N ARG A 190 12.45 -16.74 12.69
CA ARG A 190 12.55 -17.88 11.78
C ARG A 190 12.50 -19.19 12.57
N PRO A 191 11.31 -19.81 12.71
CA PRO A 191 11.23 -21.07 13.43
C PRO A 191 12.03 -22.16 12.71
N GLY A 192 12.86 -22.86 13.47
CA GLY A 192 13.77 -23.89 12.96
C GLY A 192 15.23 -23.44 12.79
N ILE A 193 15.53 -22.15 13.00
CA ILE A 193 16.91 -21.62 13.06
C ILE A 193 17.39 -21.57 14.52
N ASN A 194 18.71 -21.68 14.74
CA ASN A 194 19.32 -21.55 16.06
C ASN A 194 19.00 -20.17 16.67
N LEU A 195 18.67 -20.14 17.96
CA LEU A 195 18.33 -18.91 18.68
C LEU A 195 19.46 -17.87 18.65
N ASP A 196 20.72 -18.30 18.54
CA ASP A 196 21.88 -17.41 18.46
C ASP A 196 21.94 -16.63 17.12
N ASP A 197 21.45 -17.20 16.02
CA ASP A 197 21.37 -16.51 14.72
C ASP A 197 20.19 -15.51 14.70
N ASP A 198 19.11 -15.82 15.41
CA ASP A 198 17.93 -14.94 15.58
C ASP A 198 18.24 -13.68 16.42
N ASP A 199 19.35 -13.65 17.17
CA ASP A 199 19.80 -12.48 17.93
C ASP A 199 20.54 -11.44 17.09
N LEU A 200 20.83 -11.73 15.82
CA LEU A 200 21.45 -10.79 14.89
C LEU A 200 20.49 -9.74 14.33
N ASP A 201 19.18 -9.83 14.65
CA ASP A 201 18.16 -8.84 14.24
C ASP A 201 18.14 -8.56 12.73
N LEU A 202 18.44 -9.58 11.92
CA LEU A 202 18.54 -9.47 10.45
C LEU A 202 17.16 -9.36 9.80
N ASP A 203 16.17 -10.07 10.32
CA ASP A 203 14.80 -10.03 9.83
C ASP A 203 13.94 -9.18 10.75
N ARG A 204 13.44 -8.05 10.22
CA ARG A 204 12.64 -7.13 11.02
C ARG A 204 11.80 -6.17 10.19
N ILE A 205 10.86 -5.54 10.88
CA ILE A 205 10.16 -4.35 10.41
C ILE A 205 10.75 -3.16 11.15
N ASP A 206 11.45 -2.30 10.43
CA ASP A 206 12.05 -1.06 10.93
C ASP A 206 11.11 0.12 10.74
N VAL A 207 11.19 1.06 11.67
CA VAL A 207 10.61 2.39 11.53
C VAL A 207 11.66 3.36 11.00
N VAL A 208 11.30 4.14 9.97
CA VAL A 208 12.15 5.15 9.35
C VAL A 208 11.42 6.49 9.26
N THR A 209 12.15 7.57 9.57
CA THR A 209 11.72 8.96 9.44
C THR A 209 12.81 9.77 8.76
N ALA A 210 12.54 11.03 8.41
CA ALA A 210 13.52 11.97 7.84
C ALA A 210 14.85 12.04 8.63
N SER A 211 14.79 11.89 9.95
CA SER A 211 15.95 11.95 10.84
C SER A 211 16.70 10.62 10.99
N ALA A 212 16.12 9.50 10.55
CA ALA A 212 16.66 8.15 10.75
C ALA A 212 17.43 7.62 9.52
N THR A 213 18.27 8.46 8.91
CA THR A 213 18.98 8.15 7.65
C THR A 213 19.96 6.98 7.75
N SER A 214 20.41 6.62 8.95
CA SER A 214 21.32 5.48 9.18
C SER A 214 20.75 4.13 8.73
N ARG A 215 19.41 3.99 8.64
CA ARG A 215 18.74 2.76 8.18
C ARG A 215 18.63 2.65 6.67
N LEU A 216 18.94 3.69 5.91
CA LEU A 216 18.72 3.73 4.46
C LEU A 216 19.71 2.89 3.65
N GLY A 217 20.86 2.52 4.24
CA GLY A 217 21.83 1.62 3.60
C GLY A 217 21.50 0.14 3.76
N ASN A 218 20.41 -0.20 4.45
CA ASN A 218 20.08 -1.58 4.74
C ASN A 218 19.55 -2.33 3.49
N PRO A 219 19.76 -3.65 3.40
CA PRO A 219 19.31 -4.46 2.27
C PRO A 219 17.82 -4.79 2.39
N ILE A 220 16.95 -3.80 2.16
CA ILE A 220 15.51 -3.94 2.36
C ILE A 220 14.85 -4.81 1.28
N SER A 221 13.85 -5.60 1.69
CA SER A 221 12.98 -6.36 0.80
C SER A 221 11.70 -5.60 0.46
N ASP A 222 11.25 -4.71 1.35
CA ASP A 222 10.03 -3.92 1.18
C ASP A 222 10.12 -2.56 1.88
N ALA A 223 9.45 -1.54 1.34
CA ALA A 223 9.21 -0.28 2.05
C ALA A 223 7.76 0.19 1.85
N GLU A 224 7.13 0.58 2.94
CA GLU A 224 5.84 1.27 2.98
C GLU A 224 6.09 2.75 3.29
N GLN A 225 5.64 3.64 2.41
CA GLN A 225 5.87 5.08 2.46
C GLN A 225 4.55 5.80 2.71
N ASP A 226 4.22 6.00 3.99
CA ASP A 226 2.99 6.65 4.43
C ASP A 226 3.07 8.17 4.27
N GLU A 227 1.92 8.76 3.93
CA GLU A 227 1.74 10.17 3.59
C GLU A 227 2.76 10.71 2.56
N ALA A 228 3.05 9.92 1.53
CA ALA A 228 4.04 10.24 0.49
C ALA A 228 3.74 11.53 -0.32
N GLY A 229 2.50 12.01 -0.27
CA GLY A 229 2.10 13.32 -0.79
C GLY A 229 2.69 14.51 -0.04
N LEU A 230 3.24 14.27 1.15
CA LEU A 230 3.96 15.28 1.95
C LEU A 230 5.47 15.18 1.76
N TYR A 231 5.99 14.24 0.97
CA TYR A 231 7.42 14.04 0.84
C TYR A 231 7.98 15.02 -0.19
N THR A 232 8.74 16.00 0.27
CA THR A 232 9.24 17.08 -0.57
C THR A 232 10.75 17.20 -0.45
N LYS A 233 11.35 18.01 -1.32
CA LYS A 233 12.79 18.28 -1.23
C LYS A 233 13.13 19.04 0.05
N SER A 234 12.24 19.94 0.50
CA SER A 234 12.49 20.82 1.64
C SER A 234 12.50 20.07 2.97
N ASN A 235 11.76 18.97 3.10
CA ASN A 235 11.78 18.12 4.30
C ASN A 235 12.71 16.90 4.19
N GLY A 236 13.42 16.75 3.07
CA GLY A 236 14.39 15.67 2.84
C GLY A 236 13.78 14.29 2.58
N MET A 237 12.45 14.15 2.60
CA MET A 237 11.81 12.83 2.44
C MET A 237 11.86 12.28 1.02
N LEU A 238 12.07 13.14 0.01
CA LEU A 238 12.37 12.67 -1.35
C LEU A 238 13.63 11.79 -1.36
N ASP A 239 14.72 12.25 -0.73
CA ASP A 239 15.98 11.52 -0.70
C ASP A 239 15.86 10.20 0.08
N VAL A 240 15.05 10.19 1.15
CA VAL A 240 14.72 8.99 1.92
C VAL A 240 14.03 7.97 1.03
N ALA A 241 12.94 8.36 0.35
CA ALA A 241 12.16 7.47 -0.50
C ALA A 241 12.97 6.95 -1.70
N ASP A 242 13.77 7.80 -2.33
CA ASP A 242 14.65 7.41 -3.44
C ASP A 242 15.77 6.47 -3.01
N THR A 243 16.30 6.64 -1.81
CA THR A 243 17.30 5.73 -1.28
C THR A 243 16.71 4.35 -0.99
N GLN A 244 15.50 4.28 -0.42
CA GLN A 244 14.78 3.03 -0.24
C GLN A 244 14.53 2.31 -1.55
N ARG A 245 14.05 3.01 -2.59
CA ARG A 245 13.86 2.40 -3.92
C ARG A 245 15.14 1.80 -4.47
N ARG A 246 16.26 2.54 -4.38
CA ARG A 246 17.56 2.07 -4.88
C ARG A 246 18.03 0.84 -4.12
N GLY A 247 17.89 0.85 -2.79
CA GLY A 247 18.19 -0.29 -1.93
C GLY A 247 17.33 -1.51 -2.29
N ALA A 248 16.01 -1.33 -2.34
CA ALA A 248 15.06 -2.38 -2.70
C ALA A 248 15.36 -2.97 -4.09
N ALA A 249 15.62 -2.13 -5.09
CA ALA A 249 15.93 -2.58 -6.44
C ALA A 249 17.18 -3.49 -6.49
N GLY A 250 18.22 -3.16 -5.73
CA GLY A 250 19.45 -3.97 -5.65
C GLY A 250 19.28 -5.29 -4.90
N MET A 251 18.25 -5.41 -4.05
CA MET A 251 18.00 -6.59 -3.21
C MET A 251 16.85 -7.47 -3.71
N GLY A 252 16.28 -7.14 -4.88
CA GLY A 252 15.08 -7.83 -5.38
C GLY A 252 13.81 -7.48 -4.59
N GLY A 253 13.83 -6.38 -3.84
CA GLY A 253 12.69 -5.82 -3.11
C GLY A 253 11.85 -4.85 -3.94
N ARG A 254 10.79 -4.32 -3.31
CA ARG A 254 9.85 -3.35 -3.92
C ARG A 254 9.45 -2.26 -2.92
N THR A 255 8.87 -1.18 -3.41
CA THR A 255 8.45 -0.05 -2.56
C THR A 255 7.03 0.35 -2.87
N HIS A 256 6.32 0.81 -1.85
CA HIS A 256 4.91 1.11 -1.92
C HIS A 256 4.62 2.43 -1.22
N PHE A 257 3.67 3.21 -1.74
CA PHE A 257 3.30 4.47 -1.10
C PHE A 257 1.80 4.62 -0.85
N TRP A 258 1.48 5.36 0.20
CA TRP A 258 0.11 5.64 0.62
C TRP A 258 -0.03 7.13 0.85
N THR A 259 -1.09 7.74 0.33
CA THR A 259 -1.32 9.17 0.56
C THR A 259 -2.78 9.56 0.32
N ASN A 260 -3.15 10.73 0.85
CA ASN A 260 -4.33 11.44 0.41
C ASN A 260 -4.03 12.21 -0.89
N ALA A 261 -5.03 12.79 -1.54
CA ALA A 261 -4.77 13.67 -2.67
C ALA A 261 -3.87 14.84 -2.20
N TYR A 262 -2.71 14.99 -2.83
CA TYR A 262 -1.69 15.98 -2.46
C TYR A 262 -1.91 17.31 -3.18
N ASP A 263 -1.17 18.34 -2.76
CA ASP A 263 -1.09 19.59 -3.52
C ASP A 263 -0.19 19.37 -4.76
N PRO A 264 -0.70 19.52 -5.99
CA PRO A 264 0.14 19.40 -7.19
C PRO A 264 1.16 20.54 -7.34
N GLY A 265 1.07 21.61 -6.55
CA GLY A 265 2.08 22.67 -6.48
C GLY A 265 3.33 22.33 -5.65
N GLU A 266 3.32 21.25 -4.87
CA GLU A 266 4.41 20.90 -3.95
C GLU A 266 5.49 19.98 -4.57
N ASN A 267 5.23 19.39 -5.75
CA ASN A 267 6.12 18.44 -6.41
C ASN A 267 6.56 17.28 -5.49
N SER A 268 5.57 16.69 -4.81
CA SER A 268 5.79 15.63 -3.82
C SER A 268 6.29 14.32 -4.45
N TYR A 269 6.79 13.38 -3.64
CA TYR A 269 7.17 12.06 -4.12
C TYR A 269 6.00 11.35 -4.82
N ALA A 270 4.82 11.37 -4.21
CA ALA A 270 3.62 10.75 -4.79
C ALA A 270 3.26 11.37 -6.15
N GLN A 271 3.46 12.69 -6.31
CA GLN A 271 3.29 13.37 -7.59
C GLN A 271 4.27 12.86 -8.65
N GLN A 272 5.57 12.83 -8.33
CA GLN A 272 6.60 12.36 -9.26
C GLN A 272 6.36 10.92 -9.71
N GLN A 273 5.82 10.06 -8.84
CA GLN A 273 5.48 8.69 -9.21
C GLN A 273 4.19 8.61 -10.03
N PHE A 274 3.19 9.42 -9.71
CA PHE A 274 1.93 9.48 -10.43
C PHE A 274 2.08 10.00 -11.86
N GLU A 275 2.93 11.00 -12.06
CA GLU A 275 3.23 11.58 -13.38
C GLU A 275 4.29 10.79 -14.16
N SER A 276 4.86 9.73 -13.57
CA SER A 276 5.88 8.91 -14.23
C SER A 276 5.31 8.13 -15.42
N ALA A 277 6.01 8.16 -16.56
CA ALA A 277 5.68 7.32 -17.71
C ALA A 277 6.12 5.83 -17.56
N SER A 278 6.56 5.43 -16.37
CA SER A 278 7.09 4.09 -16.11
C SER A 278 5.99 3.03 -16.16
N LYS A 279 6.15 2.00 -17.00
CA LYS A 279 5.16 0.92 -17.17
C LYS A 279 5.12 -0.08 -16.01
N ASP A 280 6.12 -0.05 -15.15
CA ASP A 280 6.29 -0.91 -13.97
C ASP A 280 5.91 -0.21 -12.65
N VAL A 281 5.14 0.88 -12.76
CA VAL A 281 4.53 1.63 -11.65
C VAL A 281 3.01 1.54 -11.81
N TRP A 282 2.30 1.16 -10.76
CA TRP A 282 0.84 1.15 -10.75
C TRP A 282 0.28 1.92 -9.56
N ILE A 283 -0.68 2.81 -9.80
CA ILE A 283 -1.23 3.66 -8.75
C ILE A 283 -2.75 3.53 -8.74
N PHE A 284 -3.27 3.08 -7.60
CA PHE A 284 -4.70 3.16 -7.33
C PHE A 284 -5.05 4.61 -7.05
N TYR A 285 -5.80 5.23 -7.97
CA TYR A 285 -6.35 6.57 -7.78
C TYR A 285 -7.75 6.65 -8.38
N ARG A 286 -8.76 6.78 -7.52
CA ARG A 286 -10.14 7.03 -7.93
C ARG A 286 -10.35 8.52 -8.07
N ASN A 287 -9.93 9.06 -9.22
CA ASN A 287 -10.14 10.47 -9.57
C ASN A 287 -11.59 10.68 -9.99
N PRO A 288 -12.41 11.44 -9.24
CA PRO A 288 -13.82 11.66 -9.60
C PRO A 288 -13.99 12.38 -10.92
N ASP A 289 -13.00 13.16 -11.37
CA ASP A 289 -13.08 13.87 -12.65
C ASP A 289 -12.99 12.91 -13.82
N LEU A 290 -12.36 11.75 -13.68
CA LEU A 290 -12.29 10.75 -14.74
C LEU A 290 -13.56 9.89 -14.83
N ASN A 291 -14.49 10.00 -13.88
CA ASN A 291 -15.71 9.22 -13.90
C ASN A 291 -16.79 9.89 -14.79
N PRO A 292 -17.26 9.24 -15.87
CA PRO A 292 -18.31 9.79 -16.73
C PRO A 292 -19.66 9.97 -16.02
N ASP A 293 -19.94 9.22 -14.96
CA ASP A 293 -21.19 9.31 -14.18
C ASP A 293 -21.18 10.52 -13.21
N LEU A 294 -20.02 11.15 -13.01
CA LEU A 294 -19.83 12.35 -12.18
C LEU A 294 -19.61 13.61 -13.04
N ARG A 295 -20.26 13.66 -14.21
CA ARG A 295 -20.20 14.78 -15.15
C ARG A 295 -21.59 15.32 -15.49
N HIS A 296 -21.68 16.62 -15.76
CA HIS A 296 -22.85 17.24 -16.34
C HIS A 296 -23.04 16.80 -17.80
N LYS A 297 -24.19 17.11 -18.39
CA LYS A 297 -24.51 16.73 -19.79
C LYS A 297 -23.57 17.37 -20.81
N ASP A 298 -23.00 18.51 -20.49
CA ASP A 298 -22.01 19.23 -21.30
C ASP A 298 -20.58 18.68 -21.13
N GLY A 299 -20.42 17.64 -20.31
CA GLY A 299 -19.13 17.01 -20.03
C GLY A 299 -18.32 17.66 -18.93
N THR A 300 -18.75 18.79 -18.35
CA THR A 300 -18.03 19.41 -17.22
C THR A 300 -18.10 18.53 -15.96
N PRO A 301 -17.05 18.49 -15.13
CA PRO A 301 -17.03 17.68 -13.91
C PRO A 301 -17.99 18.25 -12.85
N TYR A 302 -18.58 17.37 -12.06
CA TYR A 302 -19.39 17.75 -10.90
C TYR A 302 -18.62 18.66 -9.94
N SER A 303 -19.28 19.65 -9.37
CA SER A 303 -18.68 20.60 -8.45
C SER A 303 -18.70 20.10 -7.02
N PHE A 304 -17.56 20.14 -6.33
CA PHE A 304 -17.51 19.84 -4.90
C PHE A 304 -18.15 20.95 -4.05
N ASN A 305 -18.33 22.16 -4.60
CA ASN A 305 -19.08 23.25 -3.97
C ASN A 305 -20.59 22.97 -3.91
N ASN A 306 -21.12 22.18 -4.85
CA ASN A 306 -22.53 21.85 -4.89
C ASN A 306 -22.81 20.63 -3.99
N ARG A 307 -23.61 20.82 -2.95
CA ARG A 307 -23.95 19.77 -1.96
C ARG A 307 -24.45 18.46 -2.57
N ARG A 308 -25.31 18.51 -3.61
CA ARG A 308 -25.88 17.30 -4.22
C ARG A 308 -24.83 16.54 -5.04
N GLU A 309 -23.94 17.28 -5.69
CA GLU A 309 -22.87 16.74 -6.52
C GLU A 309 -21.73 16.21 -5.66
N ARG A 310 -21.31 16.97 -4.65
CA ARG A 310 -20.38 16.56 -3.61
C ARG A 310 -20.79 15.24 -2.98
N ARG A 311 -22.08 15.08 -2.61
CA ARG A 311 -22.55 13.81 -2.06
C ARG A 311 -22.30 12.62 -3.00
N LYS A 312 -22.56 12.76 -4.30
CA LYS A 312 -22.29 11.71 -5.29
C LYS A 312 -20.79 11.45 -5.46
N ILE A 313 -19.97 12.50 -5.41
CA ILE A 313 -18.50 12.36 -5.40
C ILE A 313 -18.08 11.53 -4.19
N LEU A 314 -18.53 11.91 -2.98
CA LEU A 314 -18.21 11.19 -1.74
C LEU A 314 -18.63 9.72 -1.79
N GLU A 315 -19.85 9.42 -2.23
CA GLU A 315 -20.33 8.04 -2.40
C GLU A 315 -19.43 7.22 -3.32
N TRP A 316 -18.97 7.82 -4.42
CA TRP A 316 -18.09 7.14 -5.35
C TRP A 316 -16.68 6.98 -4.78
N VAL A 317 -16.00 8.05 -4.35
CA VAL A 317 -14.59 7.97 -3.90
C VAL A 317 -14.40 7.11 -2.64
N TYR A 318 -15.44 7.00 -1.79
CA TYR A 318 -15.44 6.14 -0.61
C TYR A 318 -16.03 4.74 -0.85
N ALA A 319 -16.49 4.40 -2.06
CA ALA A 319 -17.03 3.07 -2.33
C ALA A 319 -16.00 1.98 -1.97
N GLY A 320 -16.48 0.91 -1.32
CA GLY A 320 -15.65 -0.13 -0.72
C GLY A 320 -15.06 0.23 0.66
N SER A 321 -15.46 1.36 1.27
CA SER A 321 -15.07 1.74 2.64
C SER A 321 -16.29 1.89 3.57
N PRO A 322 -17.03 0.79 3.85
CA PRO A 322 -18.33 0.85 4.56
C PRO A 322 -18.24 1.35 6.01
N TRP A 323 -17.05 1.42 6.59
CA TRP A 323 -16.81 1.97 7.93
C TRP A 323 -16.81 3.50 7.97
N VAL A 324 -16.81 4.18 6.82
CA VAL A 324 -16.79 5.64 6.76
C VAL A 324 -18.22 6.21 6.84
N PRO A 325 -18.56 7.01 7.87
CA PRO A 325 -19.87 7.64 7.96
C PRO A 325 -19.93 8.86 7.02
N LEU A 326 -20.45 8.66 5.80
CA LEU A 326 -20.47 9.70 4.76
C LEU A 326 -21.23 10.97 5.17
N ASP A 327 -22.25 10.86 6.03
CA ASP A 327 -22.97 12.04 6.50
C ASP A 327 -22.11 12.92 7.42
N SER A 328 -21.24 12.31 8.22
CA SER A 328 -20.27 13.05 9.04
C SER A 328 -19.15 13.64 8.18
N VAL A 329 -18.70 12.90 7.16
CA VAL A 329 -17.71 13.41 6.19
C VAL A 329 -18.27 14.61 5.43
N GLU A 330 -19.51 14.53 4.96
CA GLU A 330 -20.19 15.64 4.27
C GLU A 330 -20.30 16.89 5.14
N ALA A 331 -20.65 16.74 6.43
CA ALA A 331 -20.75 17.86 7.36
C ALA A 331 -19.39 18.54 7.63
N GLU A 332 -18.33 17.75 7.82
CA GLU A 332 -16.98 18.30 8.02
C GLU A 332 -16.43 18.92 6.73
N ALA A 333 -16.68 18.30 5.58
CA ALA A 333 -16.31 18.86 4.29
C ALA A 333 -17.00 20.21 4.07
N GLU A 334 -18.31 20.34 4.34
CA GLU A 334 -19.04 21.61 4.24
C GLU A 334 -18.42 22.71 5.14
N ALA A 335 -18.11 22.39 6.39
CA ALA A 335 -17.46 23.33 7.30
C ALA A 335 -16.04 23.74 6.86
N LEU A 336 -15.27 22.79 6.31
CA LEU A 336 -13.92 23.05 5.84
C LEU A 336 -13.91 23.84 4.53
N MET A 337 -14.90 23.64 3.66
CA MET A 337 -15.07 24.43 2.43
C MET A 337 -15.24 25.93 2.71
N GLU A 338 -15.75 26.35 3.88
CA GLU A 338 -15.84 27.77 4.24
C GLU A 338 -14.45 28.42 4.46
N LYS A 339 -13.44 27.62 4.83
CA LYS A 339 -12.11 28.09 5.22
C LYS A 339 -11.04 27.78 4.19
N ASP A 340 -11.04 26.55 3.69
CA ASP A 340 -10.06 26.02 2.76
C ASP A 340 -10.73 25.00 1.82
N PRO A 341 -11.39 25.50 0.76
CA PRO A 341 -12.01 24.66 -0.27
C PRO A 341 -11.06 23.60 -0.85
N ALA A 342 -9.83 24.01 -1.17
CA ALA A 342 -8.83 23.14 -1.78
C ALA A 342 -8.45 21.98 -0.86
N GLN A 343 -8.32 22.24 0.43
CA GLN A 343 -8.05 21.20 1.42
C GLN A 343 -9.22 20.21 1.57
N ALA A 344 -10.47 20.69 1.57
CA ALA A 344 -11.64 19.82 1.60
C ALA A 344 -11.76 18.95 0.34
N GLU A 345 -11.54 19.52 -0.84
CA GLU A 345 -11.55 18.77 -2.11
C GLU A 345 -10.44 17.71 -2.16
N ARG A 346 -9.25 18.00 -1.64
CA ARG A 346 -8.15 17.04 -1.53
C ARG A 346 -8.47 15.91 -0.56
N PHE A 347 -8.74 16.23 0.71
CA PHE A 347 -8.85 15.20 1.75
C PHE A 347 -10.13 14.38 1.66
N PHE A 348 -11.26 14.96 1.24
CA PHE A 348 -12.54 14.25 1.16
C PHE A 348 -12.97 13.95 -0.27
N GLY A 349 -12.76 14.89 -1.19
CA GLY A 349 -13.14 14.74 -2.60
C GLY A 349 -12.16 13.92 -3.44
N ASN A 350 -10.97 13.58 -2.91
CA ASN A 350 -9.93 12.85 -3.61
C ASN A 350 -9.49 13.53 -4.93
N ARG A 351 -9.47 14.87 -4.98
CA ARG A 351 -9.00 15.65 -6.14
C ARG A 351 -7.64 16.28 -5.87
N LEU A 352 -6.77 16.30 -6.87
CA LEU A 352 -5.50 17.02 -6.80
C LEU A 352 -5.72 18.50 -7.11
N VAL A 353 -6.04 19.29 -6.09
CA VAL A 353 -6.31 20.74 -6.20
C VAL A 353 -5.16 21.51 -5.53
N GLN A 354 -4.66 22.56 -6.20
CA GLN A 354 -3.65 23.45 -5.63
C GLN A 354 -4.20 24.20 -4.41
N GLY A 355 -3.39 24.33 -3.35
CA GLY A 355 -3.74 25.15 -2.19
C GLY A 355 -3.94 26.62 -2.57
N GLY A 356 -4.80 27.32 -1.81
CA GLY A 356 -5.16 28.73 -2.04
C GLY A 356 -4.03 29.78 -1.84
N GLY A 357 -2.77 29.35 -1.87
CA GLY A 357 -1.58 30.21 -1.90
C GLY A 357 -0.93 30.34 -3.28
N ALA A 358 -1.52 29.77 -4.34
CA ALA A 358 -1.02 29.93 -5.71
C ALA A 358 -1.13 31.40 -6.14
N TRP A 359 -0.02 32.00 -6.57
CA TRP A 359 0.03 33.38 -7.10
C TRP A 359 -0.75 33.54 -8.41
N LEU A 360 -1.07 32.42 -9.08
CA LEU A 360 -1.80 32.35 -10.34
C LEU A 360 -2.87 31.25 -10.23
N GLU A 361 -4.10 31.52 -10.67
CA GLU A 361 -5.15 30.49 -10.73
C GLU A 361 -4.80 29.43 -11.78
N ASP A 362 -5.16 28.17 -11.50
CA ASP A 362 -4.94 27.05 -12.42
C ASP A 362 -5.69 27.27 -13.74
N GLY A 363 -4.98 27.16 -14.87
CA GLY A 363 -5.52 27.45 -16.20
C GLY A 363 -5.54 28.94 -16.61
N LEU A 364 -5.18 29.87 -15.71
CA LEU A 364 -5.17 31.31 -16.04
C LEU A 364 -4.08 31.64 -17.06
N TRP A 365 -2.91 31.01 -16.96
CA TRP A 365 -1.81 31.19 -17.92
C TRP A 365 -2.19 30.66 -19.31
N GLU A 366 -2.75 29.45 -19.36
CA GLU A 366 -3.21 28.79 -20.58
C GLU A 366 -4.35 29.57 -21.25
N SER A 367 -5.25 30.17 -20.46
CA SER A 367 -6.35 30.99 -20.98
C SER A 367 -5.85 32.24 -21.73
N CYS A 368 -4.71 32.81 -21.33
CA CYS A 368 -4.09 33.93 -22.03
C CYS A 368 -3.50 33.57 -23.40
N TYR A 369 -3.29 32.28 -23.68
CA TYR A 369 -2.82 31.79 -24.99
C TYR A 369 -3.94 31.18 -25.85
N ALA A 370 -5.11 30.91 -25.27
CA ALA A 370 -6.26 30.39 -26.03
C ALA A 370 -6.92 31.46 -26.92
N ASP A 371 -6.67 32.75 -26.67
CA ASP A 371 -7.18 33.90 -27.42
C ASP A 371 -6.12 34.61 -28.29
N ALA A 372 -4.94 34.01 -28.50
CA ALA A 372 -3.81 34.61 -29.25
C ALA A 372 -3.67 34.08 -30.69
#